data_AF-A0A945ZB30-F1
#
_entry.id   AF-A0A945ZB30-F1
#
_cell.length_a   1.000
_cell.length_b   1.000
_cell.length_c   1.000
_cell.angle_alpha   90.00
_cell.angle_beta   90.00
_cell.angle_gamma   90.00
#
_symmetry.space_group_name_H-M   'P 1'
#
loop_
_entity.id
_entity.type
_entity.pdbx_description
1 polymer ?
#
loop_
_entity_poly.entity_id
_entity_poly.type
_entity_poly.pdbx_seq_one_letter_code
_entity_poly.pdbx_strand_id
1 'polypeptide(L)'
;MGRFKERWLDQQDRRRRATCLGDLTQAGVGVFCWCNRCGHSAEAATQMLISQLGPDFPVPEVGARMRCSACGSKDVSTRPAWPSRGQTARHH
;
A
#
# COMPACT_ATOMS: atom_id res chain seq x y z
N MET A 1 -27.45 10.05 -20.60
CA MET A 1 -26.20 9.69 -21.31
C MET A 1 -25.05 9.64 -20.30
N GLY A 2 -24.78 8.49 -19.67
CA GLY A 2 -23.77 8.40 -18.58
C GLY A 2 -23.16 7.00 -18.38
N ARG A 3 -23.96 5.94 -18.61
CA ARG A 3 -23.57 4.54 -18.33
C ARG A 3 -22.34 4.04 -19.08
N PHE A 4 -22.00 4.62 -20.24
CA PHE A 4 -20.77 4.27 -20.97
C PHE A 4 -19.51 4.79 -20.27
N LYS A 5 -19.54 6.03 -19.75
CA LYS A 5 -18.42 6.63 -19.03
C LYS A 5 -18.22 5.95 -17.67
N GLU A 6 -19.32 5.64 -16.98
CA GLU A 6 -19.30 4.91 -15.70
C GLU A 6 -18.67 3.51 -15.85
N ARG A 7 -19.07 2.74 -16.87
CA ARG A 7 -18.47 1.43 -17.17
C ARG A 7 -17.01 1.53 -17.58
N TRP A 8 -16.61 2.61 -18.25
CA TRP A 8 -15.23 2.81 -18.66
C TRP A 8 -14.32 3.14 -17.48
N LEU A 9 -14.81 3.96 -16.53
CA LEU A 9 -14.11 4.27 -15.28
C LEU A 9 -13.97 3.03 -14.40
N ASP A 10 -15.02 2.21 -14.25
CA ASP A 10 -14.97 0.93 -13.52
C ASP A 10 -13.97 -0.05 -14.16
N GLN A 11 -13.93 -0.15 -15.49
CA GLN A 11 -12.93 -0.98 -16.17
C GLN A 11 -11.51 -0.43 -16.02
N GLN A 12 -11.34 0.89 -16.00
CA GLN A 12 -10.04 1.51 -15.78
C GLN A 12 -9.58 1.33 -14.33
N ASP A 13 -10.49 1.39 -13.37
CA ASP A 13 -10.26 1.10 -11.95
C ASP A 13 -9.90 -0.38 -11.73
N ARG A 14 -10.67 -1.30 -12.32
CA ARG A 14 -10.36 -2.74 -12.35
C ARG A 14 -9.01 -3.06 -13.00
N ARG A 15 -8.59 -2.30 -14.02
CA ARG A 15 -7.25 -2.43 -14.64
C ARG A 15 -6.14 -1.84 -13.77
N ARG A 16 -6.47 -0.89 -12.89
CA ARG A 16 -5.61 -0.36 -11.82
C ARG A 16 -5.76 -1.19 -10.54
N ARG A 17 -5.92 -2.52 -10.66
CA ARG A 17 -5.92 -3.42 -9.50
C ARG A 17 -4.73 -3.08 -8.62
N ALA A 18 -5.01 -2.60 -7.42
CA ALA A 18 -3.98 -2.33 -6.44
C ALA A 18 -3.19 -3.63 -6.24
N THR A 19 -1.86 -3.54 -6.22
CA THR A 19 -1.01 -4.69 -5.90
C THR A 19 -1.46 -5.27 -4.56
N CYS A 20 -1.72 -6.58 -4.54
CA CYS A 20 -2.11 -7.28 -3.33
C CYS A 20 -0.86 -7.79 -2.58
N LEU A 21 -1.04 -8.18 -1.32
CA LEU A 21 0.05 -8.76 -0.53
C LEU A 21 0.63 -10.03 -1.16
N GLY A 22 -0.22 -10.83 -1.83
CA GLY A 22 0.17 -12.01 -2.60
C GLY A 22 1.20 -11.71 -3.69
N ASP A 23 0.98 -10.65 -4.46
CA ASP A 23 1.91 -10.22 -5.51
C ASP A 23 3.25 -9.77 -4.91
N LEU A 24 3.21 -9.07 -3.77
CA LEU A 24 4.42 -8.59 -3.09
C LEU A 24 5.24 -9.73 -2.48
N THR A 25 4.60 -10.76 -1.91
CA THR A 25 5.34 -11.91 -1.35
C THR A 25 6.03 -12.70 -2.46
N GLN A 26 5.38 -12.86 -3.63
CA GLN A 26 5.97 -13.49 -4.80
C GLN A 26 7.16 -12.68 -5.35
N ALA A 27 7.07 -11.35 -5.29
CA ALA A 27 8.15 -10.47 -5.71
C ALA A 27 9.27 -10.31 -4.65
N GLY A 28 9.11 -10.87 -3.45
CA GLY A 28 10.06 -10.69 -2.34
C GLY A 28 10.13 -9.25 -1.83
N VAL A 29 9.04 -8.49 -1.94
CA VAL A 29 8.98 -7.06 -1.61
C VAL A 29 8.18 -6.84 -0.33
N GLY A 30 8.72 -6.03 0.59
CA GLY A 30 8.06 -5.62 1.82
C GLY A 30 7.01 -4.52 1.60
N VAL A 31 6.35 -4.12 2.68
CA VAL A 31 5.45 -2.95 2.68
C VAL A 31 6.08 -1.84 3.49
N PHE A 32 6.36 -0.71 2.85
CA PHE A 32 6.83 0.50 3.52
C PHE A 32 5.66 1.24 4.14
N CYS A 33 5.76 1.53 5.43
CA CYS A 33 4.76 2.21 6.23
C CYS A 33 5.32 3.56 6.70
N TRP A 34 4.57 4.64 6.52
CA TRP A 34 4.92 5.99 6.95
C TRP A 34 3.79 6.62 7.75
N CYS A 35 4.08 7.14 8.94
CA CYS A 35 3.11 7.88 9.74
C CYS A 35 3.11 9.36 9.37
N ASN A 36 1.99 9.87 8.85
CA ASN A 36 1.85 11.28 8.46
C ASN A 36 1.85 12.25 9.65
N ARG A 37 1.71 11.74 10.89
CA ARG A 37 1.67 12.57 12.10
C ARG A 37 3.02 12.82 12.75
N CYS A 38 3.91 11.83 12.76
CA CYS A 38 5.19 11.91 13.47
C CYS A 38 6.40 11.62 12.58
N GLY A 39 6.20 11.25 11.31
CA GLY A 39 7.28 10.90 10.39
C GLY A 39 7.93 9.54 10.67
N HIS A 40 7.46 8.79 11.67
CA HIS A 40 7.95 7.44 11.92
C HIS A 40 7.68 6.54 10.70
N SER A 41 8.71 5.83 10.26
CA SER A 41 8.61 4.88 9.16
C SER A 41 9.17 3.52 9.55
N ALA A 42 8.56 2.48 9.01
CA ALA A 42 8.97 1.10 9.22
C ALA A 42 8.65 0.29 7.96
N GLU A 43 9.40 -0.80 7.76
CA GLU A 43 9.07 -1.77 6.73
C GLU A 43 8.45 -3.00 7.39
N ALA A 44 7.24 -3.37 6.97
CA ALA A 44 6.54 -4.54 7.42
C ALA A 44 6.78 -5.70 6.46
N ALA A 45 7.14 -6.86 7.00
CA ALA A 45 7.28 -8.08 6.23
C ALA A 45 5.93 -8.50 5.64
N THR A 46 5.88 -8.72 4.33
CA THR A 46 4.64 -9.05 3.62
C THR A 46 4.02 -10.36 4.13
N GLN A 47 4.84 -11.36 4.46
CA GLN A 47 4.37 -12.63 5.05
C GLN A 47 3.61 -12.41 6.36
N MET A 48 4.09 -11.52 7.23
CA MET A 48 3.41 -11.18 8.50
C MET A 48 2.04 -10.53 8.23
N LEU A 49 1.95 -9.69 7.20
CA LEU A 49 0.69 -9.04 6.81
C LEU A 49 -0.28 -10.05 6.20
N ILE A 50 0.20 -10.99 5.37
CA ILE A 50 -0.62 -12.06 4.80
C ILE A 50 -1.24 -12.92 5.90
N SER A 51 -0.48 -13.30 6.92
CA SER A 51 -1.00 -14.11 8.04
C SER A 51 -2.13 -13.43 8.80
N GLN A 52 -2.25 -12.10 8.72
CA GLN A 52 -3.29 -11.33 9.42
C GLN A 52 -4.45 -10.90 8.50
N LEU A 53 -4.17 -10.58 7.23
CA LEU A 53 -5.12 -9.93 6.32
C LEU A 53 -5.51 -10.79 5.12
N GLY A 54 -4.75 -11.85 4.85
CA GLY A 54 -4.88 -12.68 3.66
C GLY A 54 -4.05 -12.16 2.47
N PRO A 55 -3.76 -13.04 1.49
CA PRO A 55 -2.92 -12.71 0.33
C PRO A 55 -3.61 -11.77 -0.66
N ASP A 56 -4.93 -11.82 -0.82
CA ASP A 56 -5.69 -10.96 -1.72
C ASP A 56 -5.89 -9.53 -1.20
N PHE A 57 -5.31 -9.21 -0.04
CA PHE A 57 -5.50 -7.92 0.60
C PHE A 57 -4.71 -6.81 -0.13
N PRO A 58 -5.34 -5.68 -0.52
CA PRO A 58 -4.68 -4.63 -1.28
C PRO A 58 -3.75 -3.78 -0.40
N VAL A 59 -2.52 -3.55 -0.87
CA VAL A 59 -1.46 -2.84 -0.13
C VAL A 59 -1.85 -1.42 0.33
N PRO A 60 -2.56 -0.59 -0.47
CA PRO A 60 -2.98 0.74 -0.04
C PRO A 60 -3.94 0.73 1.17
N GLU A 61 -4.71 -0.35 1.35
CA GLU A 61 -5.66 -0.46 2.47
C GLU A 61 -5.01 -0.98 3.76
N VAL A 62 -3.75 -1.43 3.70
CA VAL A 62 -3.03 -1.96 4.87
C VAL A 62 -2.88 -0.86 5.93
N GLY A 63 -2.60 0.37 5.51
CA GLY A 63 -2.46 1.52 6.39
C GLY A 63 -3.70 1.78 7.25
N ALA A 64 -4.91 1.51 6.73
CA ALA A 64 -6.15 1.68 7.47
C ALA A 64 -6.30 0.71 8.67
N ARG A 65 -5.56 -0.41 8.65
CA ARG A 65 -5.51 -1.40 9.73
C ARG A 65 -4.29 -1.23 10.65
N MET A 66 -3.44 -0.24 10.40
CA MET A 66 -2.23 -0.01 11.17
C MET A 66 -2.41 1.06 12.25
N ARG A 67 -1.53 1.00 13.24
CA ARG A 67 -1.36 2.03 14.26
C ARG A 67 0.14 2.29 14.41
N CYS A 68 0.55 3.56 14.37
CA CYS A 68 1.94 3.93 14.58
C CYS A 68 2.37 3.51 15.99
N SER A 69 3.46 2.75 16.10
CA SER A 69 4.02 2.32 17.40
C SER A 69 4.62 3.48 18.20
N ALA A 70 5.05 4.57 17.54
CA ALA A 70 5.64 5.73 18.20
C ALA A 70 4.60 6.70 18.78
N CYS A 71 3.51 6.99 18.05
CA CYS A 71 2.53 8.02 18.45
C CYS A 71 1.10 7.52 18.59
N GLY A 72 0.81 6.26 18.24
CA GLY A 72 -0.52 5.67 18.34
C GLY A 72 -1.54 6.15 17.29
N SER A 73 -1.15 6.99 16.32
CA SER A 73 -2.04 7.44 15.25
C SER A 73 -2.39 6.33 14.26
N LYS A 74 -3.60 6.40 13.67
CA LYS A 74 -4.06 5.56 12.55
C LYS A 74 -3.81 6.17 11.17
N ASP A 75 -3.20 7.36 11.13
CA ASP A 75 -2.84 8.06 9.89
C ASP A 75 -1.49 7.54 9.37
N VAL A 76 -1.55 6.35 8.78
CA VAL A 76 -0.40 5.60 8.25
C VAL A 76 -0.61 5.36 6.75
N SER A 77 0.31 5.86 5.94
CA SER A 77 0.37 5.59 4.51
C SER A 77 1.22 4.35 4.25
N THR A 78 0.72 3.46 3.41
CA THR A 78 1.41 2.22 3.00
C THR A 78 1.67 2.21 1.51
N ARG A 79 2.86 1.72 1.14
CA ARG A 79 3.23 1.47 -0.26
C ARG A 79 4.12 0.24 -0.34
N PRO A 80 4.18 -0.45 -1.48
CA PRO A 80 5.21 -1.46 -1.70
C PRO A 80 6.62 -0.87 -1.54
N ALA A 81 7.49 -1.58 -0.85
CA ALA A 81 8.90 -1.23 -0.65
C ALA A 81 9.75 -1.67 -1.86
N TRP A 82 9.29 -1.35 -3.08
CA TRP A 82 10.05 -1.69 -4.29
C TRP A 82 11.49 -1.16 -4.17
N PRO A 83 12.51 -2.00 -4.38
CA PRO A 83 13.90 -1.54 -4.35
C PRO A 83 14.04 -0.47 -5.43
N SER A 84 14.31 0.77 -5.01
CA SER A 84 14.39 1.90 -5.91
C SER A 84 15.53 1.68 -6.90
N ARG A 85 15.26 1.80 -8.20
CA ARG A 85 16.27 1.97 -9.26
C ARG A 85 16.92 3.37 -9.24
N GLY A 86 16.91 4.05 -8.09
CA GLY A 86 17.28 5.46 -7.93
C GLY A 86 16.15 6.26 -7.29
N GLN A 87 16.52 7.17 -6.39
CA GLN A 87 15.65 8.07 -5.64
C GLN A 87 14.91 9.04 -6.57
N THR A 88 13.59 8.93 -6.70
CA THR A 88 12.79 9.91 -7.44
C THR A 88 12.37 11.06 -6.52
N ALA A 89 12.93 12.24 -6.83
CA ALA A 89 12.50 13.58 -6.44
C ALA A 89 12.48 13.93 -4.93
N ARG A 90 13.51 14.69 -4.52
CA ARG A 90 13.42 15.63 -3.41
C ARG A 90 12.63 16.85 -3.91
N HIS A 91 11.46 17.13 -3.35
CA HIS A 91 10.84 18.45 -3.49
C HIS A 91 11.46 19.37 -2.42
N HIS A 92 12.15 20.41 -2.89
CA HIS A 92 12.65 21.52 -2.08
C HIS A 92 11.52 22.49 -1.74
#